data_AF-A0A8T4TNV0-F1
#
_entry.id   AF-A0A8T4TNV0-F1
#
_cell.length_a   1.000
_cell.length_b   1.000
_cell.length_c   1.000
_cell.angle_alpha   90.00
_cell.angle_beta   90.00
_cell.angle_gamma   90.00
#
_symmetry.space_group_name_H-M   'P 1'
#
loop_
_entity.id
_entity.type
_entity.pdbx_description
1 polymer ?
#
loop_
_entity_poly.entity_id
_entity_poly.type
_entity_poly.pdbx_seq_one_letter_code
_entity_poly.pdbx_strand_id
1 'polypeptide(L)'
;MEEQSIFIKTFGDYPLIKILDFLIYSRDFDYPITEIAKNANVNFQTLKKIWSQMERNQTVISTRTRGGNVLYKININNPVIKKIIELNNFLCWKDVEQKEKKQKITA
;
A
#
# COMPACT_ATOMS: atom_id res chain seq x y z
N MET A 1 6.81 19.18 -4.62
CA MET A 1 7.15 17.79 -4.26
C MET A 1 5.84 17.11 -3.91
N GLU A 2 5.51 16.00 -4.55
CA GLU A 2 4.34 15.21 -4.15
C GLU A 2 4.47 14.83 -2.68
N GLU A 3 3.41 15.06 -1.91
CA GLU A 3 3.42 14.80 -0.48
C GLU A 3 3.48 13.29 -0.26
N GLN A 4 4.65 12.79 0.14
CA GLN A 4 4.86 11.35 0.37
C GLN A 4 3.93 10.85 1.49
N SER A 5 3.34 9.66 1.28
CA SER A 5 2.49 8.98 2.26
C SER A 5 3.17 8.86 3.63
N ILE A 6 2.40 9.07 4.71
CA ILE A 6 2.87 8.89 6.08
C ILE A 6 3.40 7.47 6.33
N PHE A 7 2.83 6.47 5.64
CA PHE A 7 3.28 5.08 5.75
C PHE A 7 4.71 4.92 5.25
N ILE A 8 5.02 5.45 4.07
CA ILE A 8 6.37 5.42 3.49
C ILE A 8 7.33 6.29 4.31
N LYS A 9 6.89 7.46 4.79
CA LYS A 9 7.71 8.31 5.69
C LYS A 9 8.09 7.59 6.98
N THR A 10 7.20 6.74 7.50
CA THR A 10 7.40 6.03 8.77
C THR A 10 8.28 4.78 8.61
N PHE A 11 8.03 3.97 7.57
CA PHE A 11 8.69 2.67 7.39
C PHE A 11 9.83 2.68 6.37
N GLY A 12 10.03 3.79 5.67
CA GLY A 12 11.08 3.98 4.66
C GLY A 12 10.63 3.66 3.23
N ASP A 13 11.38 4.20 2.26
CA ASP A 13 11.14 4.03 0.82
C ASP A 13 11.67 2.69 0.29
N TYR A 14 11.15 1.60 0.83
CA TYR A 14 11.48 0.25 0.40
C TYR A 14 10.42 -0.31 -0.56
N PRO A 15 10.79 -1.13 -1.56
CA PRO A 15 9.84 -1.65 -2.54
C PRO A 15 8.60 -2.32 -1.95
N LEU A 16 8.76 -3.13 -0.89
CA LEU A 16 7.63 -3.77 -0.20
C LEU A 16 6.69 -2.73 0.44
N ILE A 17 7.25 -1.69 1.07
CA ILE A 17 6.48 -0.64 1.73
C ILE A 17 5.68 0.16 0.71
N LYS A 18 6.26 0.52 -0.44
CA LYS A 18 5.55 1.21 -1.52
C LYS A 18 4.40 0.37 -2.10
N ILE A 19 4.64 -0.94 -2.27
CA ILE A 19 3.60 -1.86 -2.74
C ILE A 19 2.46 -1.93 -1.73
N LEU A 20 2.77 -2.07 -0.44
CA LEU A 20 1.77 -2.10 0.63
C LEU A 20 1.01 -0.77 0.73
N ASP A 21 1.68 0.37 0.66
CA ASP A 21 1.08 1.70 0.68
C ASP A 21 0.01 1.84 -0.40
N PHE A 22 0.38 1.53 -1.65
CA PHE A 22 -0.55 1.54 -2.78
C PHE A 22 -1.71 0.56 -2.59
N LEU A 23 -1.44 -0.67 -2.16
CA LEU A 23 -2.45 -1.71 -1.98
C LEU A 23 -3.41 -1.42 -0.82
N ILE A 24 -2.94 -0.77 0.24
CA ILE A 24 -3.78 -0.34 1.37
C ILE A 24 -4.68 0.82 0.96
N TYR A 25 -4.13 1.78 0.20
CA TYR A 25 -4.87 2.91 -0.34
C TYR A 25 -5.96 2.46 -1.33
N SER A 26 -5.61 1.52 -2.22
CA SER A 26 -6.47 1.04 -3.30
C SER A 26 -7.25 -0.25 -2.97
N ARG A 27 -7.40 -0.58 -1.67
CA ARG A 27 -7.95 -1.86 -1.17
C ARG A 27 -9.34 -2.25 -1.69
N ASP A 28 -10.12 -1.29 -2.14
CA ASP A 28 -11.46 -1.49 -2.70
C ASP A 28 -11.46 -1.87 -4.19
N PHE A 29 -10.29 -1.84 -4.83
CA PHE A 29 -10.09 -2.10 -6.25
C PHE A 29 -9.11 -3.24 -6.50
N ASP A 30 -9.18 -3.81 -7.70
CA ASP A 30 -8.25 -4.84 -8.18
C ASP A 30 -7.49 -4.36 -9.42
N TYR A 31 -6.22 -4.77 -9.53
CA TYR A 31 -5.31 -4.31 -10.57
C TYR A 31 -4.48 -5.47 -11.12
N PRO A 32 -4.11 -5.42 -12.41
CA PRO A 32 -3.08 -6.32 -12.91
C PRO A 32 -1.74 -5.96 -12.27
N ILE A 33 -0.89 -6.96 -12.07
CA ILE A 33 0.42 -6.81 -11.41
C ILE A 33 1.32 -5.71 -12.03
N THR A 34 1.17 -5.44 -13.34
CA THR A 34 1.87 -4.37 -14.07
C THR A 34 1.43 -2.97 -13.62
N GLU A 35 0.13 -2.76 -13.43
CA GLU A 35 -0.41 -1.50 -12.92
C GLU A 35 -0.05 -1.31 -11.44
N ILE A 36 -0.01 -2.39 -10.65
CA ILE A 36 0.46 -2.32 -9.26
C ILE A 36 1.91 -1.85 -9.22
N ALA A 37 2.80 -2.39 -10.06
CA ALA A 37 4.19 -1.97 -10.14
C ALA A 37 4.32 -0.48 -10.50
N LYS A 38 3.56 -0.04 -11.49
CA LYS A 38 3.53 1.35 -11.95
C LYS A 38 3.05 2.30 -10.86
N ASN A 39 1.89 2.03 -10.26
CA ASN A 39 1.29 2.92 -9.26
C ASN A 39 2.04 2.90 -7.92
N ALA A 40 2.66 1.78 -7.54
CA ALA A 40 3.57 1.71 -6.41
C ALA A 40 4.95 2.36 -6.70
N ASN A 41 5.20 2.80 -7.94
CA ASN A 41 6.50 3.29 -8.39
C ASN A 41 7.65 2.31 -8.04
N VAL A 42 7.45 1.04 -8.36
CA VAL A 42 8.41 -0.06 -8.17
C VAL A 42 8.69 -0.72 -9.50
N ASN A 43 9.98 -0.98 -9.78
CA ASN A 43 10.36 -1.72 -10.98
C ASN A 43 9.64 -3.09 -11.02
N PHE A 44 9.07 -3.44 -12.16
CA PHE A 44 8.29 -4.66 -12.34
C PHE A 44 9.04 -5.94 -11.95
N GLN A 45 10.34 -6.04 -12.24
CA GLN A 45 11.16 -7.20 -11.87
C GLN A 45 11.35 -7.29 -10.35
N THR A 46 11.53 -6.15 -9.68
CA THR A 46 11.59 -6.09 -8.22
C THR A 46 10.26 -6.52 -7.61
N LEU A 47 9.14 -5.99 -8.13
CA LEU A 47 7.82 -6.38 -7.67
C LEU A 47 7.60 -7.89 -7.83
N LYS A 48 7.92 -8.47 -8.99
CA LYS A 48 7.75 -9.92 -9.23
C LYS A 48 8.49 -10.78 -8.19
N LYS A 49 9.71 -10.41 -7.79
CA LYS A 49 10.48 -11.13 -6.76
C LYS A 49 9.76 -11.13 -5.40
N ILE A 50 9.13 -10.01 -5.05
CA ILE A 50 8.38 -9.84 -3.79
C ILE A 50 7.01 -10.54 -3.88
N TRP A 51 6.39 -10.48 -5.05
CA TRP A 51 5.01 -10.91 -5.29
C TRP A 51 4.76 -12.36 -4.91
N SER A 52 5.65 -13.27 -5.30
CA SER A 52 5.51 -14.69 -4.98
C SER A 52 5.43 -14.95 -3.47
N GLN A 53 6.12 -14.16 -2.64
CA GLN A 53 6.02 -14.27 -1.18
C GLN A 53 4.70 -13.68 -0.67
N MET A 54 4.23 -12.59 -1.26
CA MET A 54 2.95 -11.97 -0.89
C MET A 54 1.76 -12.88 -1.19
N GLU A 55 1.78 -13.60 -2.30
CA GLU A 55 0.76 -14.61 -2.63
C GLU A 55 0.82 -15.81 -1.67
N ARG A 56 2.02 -16.36 -1.42
CA ARG A 56 2.22 -17.47 -0.48
C ARG A 56 1.69 -17.16 0.92
N ASN A 57 1.93 -15.94 1.40
CA ASN A 57 1.49 -15.50 2.72
C ASN A 57 0.04 -14.99 2.75
N GLN A 58 -0.68 -15.09 1.61
CA GLN A 58 -2.02 -14.54 1.43
C GLN A 58 -2.12 -13.06 1.82
N THR A 59 -1.06 -12.29 1.59
CA THR A 59 -1.08 -10.82 1.70
C THR A 59 -1.89 -10.22 0.56
N VAL A 60 -1.80 -10.82 -0.62
CA VAL A 60 -2.58 -10.48 -1.81
C VAL A 60 -3.32 -11.72 -2.30
N ILE A 61 -4.44 -11.49 -2.97
CA ILE A 61 -5.27 -12.55 -3.58
C ILE A 61 -5.61 -12.15 -5.02
N SER A 62 -5.68 -13.13 -5.91
CA SER A 62 -6.27 -12.96 -7.22
C SER A 62 -7.80 -12.87 -7.11
N THR A 63 -8.42 -12.06 -7.96
CA THR A 63 -9.88 -11.82 -7.92
C THR A 63 -10.58 -12.38 -9.14
N ARG A 64 -10.17 -11.94 -10.33
CA ARG A 64 -10.77 -12.30 -11.63
C ARG A 64 -9.76 -12.11 -12.76
N THR A 65 -10.11 -12.62 -13.93
CA THR A 65 -9.37 -12.35 -15.17
C THR A 65 -10.15 -11.34 -16.01
N ARG A 66 -9.47 -10.30 -16.50
CA ARG A 66 -10.05 -9.32 -17.43
C ARG A 66 -9.07 -9.03 -18.56
N GLY A 67 -9.51 -9.21 -19.80
CA GLY A 67 -8.66 -9.01 -20.98
C GLY A 67 -7.38 -9.84 -20.96
N GLY A 68 -7.47 -11.11 -20.51
CA GLY A 68 -6.32 -12.03 -20.40
C GLY A 68 -5.40 -11.78 -19.20
N ASN A 69 -5.60 -10.72 -18.42
CA ASN A 69 -4.79 -10.41 -17.25
C ASN A 69 -5.49 -10.82 -15.96
N VAL A 70 -4.77 -11.49 -15.07
CA VAL A 70 -5.22 -11.77 -13.71
C VAL A 70 -5.11 -10.48 -12.89
N LEU A 71 -6.19 -10.13 -12.20
CA LEU A 71 -6.26 -8.98 -11.30
C LEU A 71 -6.05 -9.44 -9.86
N TYR A 72 -5.43 -8.56 -9.08
CA TYR A 72 -5.07 -8.80 -7.69
C TYR A 72 -5.51 -7.63 -6.82
N LYS A 73 -5.76 -7.94 -5.55
CA LYS A 73 -5.96 -6.94 -4.51
C LYS A 73 -5.35 -7.39 -3.19
N ILE A 74 -5.27 -6.47 -2.23
CA ILE A 74 -4.86 -6.80 -0.88
C ILE A 74 -5.90 -7.68 -0.18
N ASN A 75 -5.44 -8.68 0.57
CA ASN A 75 -6.32 -9.55 1.31
C ASN A 75 -6.72 -8.93 2.66
N ILE A 76 -7.78 -8.13 2.65
CA ILE A 76 -8.32 -7.51 3.88
C ILE A 76 -8.84 -8.52 4.91
N ASN A 77 -9.01 -9.79 4.54
CA ASN A 77 -9.43 -10.84 5.47
C ASN A 77 -8.25 -11.43 6.25
N ASN A 78 -7.02 -11.24 5.79
CA ASN A 78 -5.82 -11.70 6.50
C ASN A 78 -5.62 -10.89 7.80
N PRO A 79 -5.50 -11.54 8.97
CA PRO A 79 -5.43 -10.85 10.26
C PRO A 79 -4.19 -9.94 10.38
N VAL A 80 -3.06 -10.32 9.78
CA VAL A 80 -1.85 -9.49 9.76
C VAL A 80 -2.10 -8.22 8.94
N ILE A 81 -2.74 -8.36 7.78
CA ILE A 81 -3.07 -7.21 6.91
C ILE A 81 -4.07 -6.27 7.58
N LYS A 82 -5.08 -6.79 8.28
CA LYS A 82 -5.99 -5.97 9.08
C LYS A 82 -5.22 -5.09 10.08
N LYS A 83 -4.26 -5.67 10.80
CA LYS A 83 -3.43 -4.92 11.76
C LYS A 83 -2.55 -3.88 11.09
N ILE A 84 -2.02 -4.15 9.90
CA ILE A 84 -1.25 -3.17 9.13
C ILE A 84 -2.16 -2.01 8.67
N ILE A 85 -3.38 -2.29 8.22
CA ILE A 85 -4.35 -1.26 7.82
C ILE A 85 -4.75 -0.40 9.04
N GLU A 86 -5.01 -1.02 10.18
CA GLU A 86 -5.29 -0.31 11.44
C GLU A 86 -4.13 0.62 11.83
N LEU A 87 -2.90 0.14 11.75
CA LEU A 87 -1.70 0.95 12.00
C LEU A 87 -1.57 2.11 11.02
N ASN A 88 -1.77 1.87 9.72
CA ASN A 88 -1.76 2.93 8.72
C ASN A 88 -2.80 4.02 9.02
N ASN A 89 -4.04 3.62 9.34
CA ASN A 89 -5.09 4.57 9.70
C ASN A 89 -4.70 5.40 10.93
N PHE A 90 -4.13 4.76 11.96
CA PHE A 90 -3.64 5.45 13.15
C PHE A 90 -2.54 6.46 12.82
N LEU A 91 -1.59 6.11 11.95
CA LEU A 91 -0.54 7.02 11.49
C LEU A 91 -1.11 8.22 10.74
N CYS A 92 -2.11 8.01 9.87
CA CYS A 92 -2.80 9.10 9.18
C CYS A 92 -3.45 10.07 10.16
N TRP A 93 -4.20 9.57 11.15
CA TRP A 93 -4.80 10.42 12.18
C TRP A 93 -3.76 11.23 12.95
N LYS A 94 -2.65 10.60 13.34
CA LYS A 94 -1.55 11.27 14.05
C LYS A 94 -0.87 12.34 13.21
N ASP A 95 -0.67 12.11 11.92
CA ASP A 95 -0.10 13.12 11.01
C ASP A 95 -0.99 14.37 10.92
N VAL A 96 -2.32 14.18 10.82
CA VAL A 96 -3.29 15.27 10.82
C VAL A 96 -3.24 16.06 12.13
N GLU A 97 -3.30 15.40 13.31
CA GLU A 97 -3.21 16.06 14.61
C GLU A 97 -1.93 16.91 14.75
N GLN A 98 -0.80 16.42 14.24
CA GLN A 98 0.48 17.12 14.31
C GLN A 98 0.53 18.33 13.38
N LYS A 99 -0.05 18.22 12.18
CA LYS A 99 -0.16 19.34 11.23
C LYS A 99 -1.03 20.47 11.78
N GLU A 100 -2.16 20.14 12.42
CA GLU A 100 -3.04 21.13 13.06
C GLU A 100 -2.34 21.90 14.20
N LYS A 101 -1.56 21.19 15.05
CA LYS A 101 -0.79 21.83 16.13
C LYS A 101 0.26 22.80 15.59
N LYS A 102 0.97 22.43 14.52
CA LYS A 102 1.99 23.31 13.90
C LYS A 102 1.36 24.57 13.30
N GLN A 103 0.18 24.46 12.70
CA GLN A 103 -0.55 25.62 12.16
C GLN A 103 -0.94 26.61 13.26
N LYS A 104 -1.43 26.12 14.41
CA LYS A 104 -1.80 26.97 15.56
C LYS A 104 -0.61 27.66 16.24
N ILE A 105 0.60 27.14 16.10
CA ILE A 105 1.83 27.76 16.65
C ILE A 105 2.38 28.83 15.69
N THR A 106 2.07 28.73 14.39
CA THR A 106 2.59 29.62 13.34
C THR A 106 1.63 30.77 13.00
N ALA A 107 0.37 30.68 13.43
CA ALA A 107 -0.67 31.71 13.31
C ALA A 107 -0.71 32.61 14.57
#